data_AF-A0A8X6MRT9-F1
#
_entry.id   AF-A0A8X6MRT9-F1
#
_cell.length_a   1.000
_cell.length_b   1.000
_cell.length_c   1.000
_cell.angle_alpha   90.00
_cell.angle_beta   90.00
_cell.angle_gamma   90.00
#
_symmetry.space_group_name_H-M   'P 1'
#
loop_
_entity.id
_entity.type
_entity.pdbx_description
1 polymer ?
#
loop_
_entity_poly.entity_id
_entity_poly.type
_entity_poly.pdbx_seq_one_letter_code
_entity_poly.pdbx_strand_id
1 'polypeptide(L)'
;MNSQIPTTVKNHVKVSPANAREIYDAGRYCNINTDMNLLPYILIVSFFCFVEILARSECETQRKKAFKEKQKWIPACTESGTFEEMQCHEGTTECFCVNSDGTRVTEPNTSLKTCKCHIHRYNKASRKLVGGYMPQCEEDGTYKKKQCHAGTGSCFCVDENGKRNNKTLDSCSPVEIKF
;
A
#
# COMPACT_ATOMS: atom_id res chain seq x y z
N MET A 1 18.69 19.69 -13.28
CA MET A 1 17.27 20.06 -13.39
C MET A 1 16.57 19.62 -12.12
N ASN A 2 16.05 20.58 -11.36
CA ASN A 2 15.55 20.39 -10.01
C ASN A 2 14.12 19.83 -10.08
N SER A 3 13.97 18.50 -10.08
CA SER A 3 12.65 17.86 -10.10
C SER A 3 12.05 17.88 -8.70
N GLN A 4 11.14 18.82 -8.46
CA GLN A 4 10.37 18.87 -7.22
C GLN A 4 9.43 17.67 -7.15
N ILE A 5 9.73 16.73 -6.25
CA ILE A 5 8.90 15.55 -5.96
C ILE A 5 7.51 16.03 -5.50
N PRO A 6 6.40 15.56 -6.12
CA PRO A 6 5.03 15.91 -5.73
C PRO A 6 4.77 15.61 -4.25
N THR A 7 4.04 16.49 -3.56
CA THR A 7 3.76 16.40 -2.10
C THR A 7 3.10 15.08 -1.69
N THR A 8 2.26 14.49 -2.55
CA THR A 8 1.65 13.16 -2.33
C THR A 8 2.70 12.05 -2.31
N VAL A 9 3.68 12.09 -3.21
CA VAL A 9 4.77 11.10 -3.31
C VAL A 9 5.73 11.24 -2.13
N LYS A 10 6.05 12.47 -1.69
CA LYS A 10 6.89 12.69 -0.49
C LYS A 10 6.31 12.08 0.78
N ASN A 11 4.98 12.01 0.91
CA ASN A 11 4.33 11.42 2.06
C ASN A 11 4.42 9.89 2.08
N HIS A 12 4.49 9.23 0.91
CA HIS A 12 4.68 7.78 0.78
C HIS A 12 6.16 7.37 0.74
N VAL A 13 7.07 8.29 0.38
CA VAL A 13 8.54 8.15 0.53
C VAL A 13 8.98 8.43 1.98
N LYS A 14 8.08 8.29 2.95
CA LYS A 14 8.49 8.13 4.35
C LYS A 14 8.93 6.69 4.53
N VAL A 15 10.20 6.43 4.27
CA VAL A 15 10.90 5.44 5.07
C VAL A 15 10.85 6.00 6.48
N SER A 16 9.83 5.61 7.26
CA SER A 16 9.95 5.74 8.70
C SER A 16 11.21 4.94 9.00
N PRO A 17 12.31 5.56 9.47
CA PRO A 17 13.36 4.76 10.04
C PRO A 17 12.62 3.95 11.09
N ALA A 18 12.60 2.62 10.94
CA ALA A 18 12.39 1.79 12.11
C ALA A 18 13.42 2.35 13.07
N ASN A 19 12.94 3.12 14.05
CA ASN A 19 13.82 3.91 14.89
C ASN A 19 14.76 2.85 15.42
N ALA A 20 16.08 3.01 15.29
CA ALA A 20 17.01 1.96 15.73
C ALA A 20 16.70 1.55 17.19
N ARG A 21 16.05 2.47 17.93
CA ARG A 21 15.34 2.31 19.20
C ARG A 21 14.24 1.24 19.28
N GLU A 22 13.34 1.09 18.31
CA GLU A 22 12.33 0.01 18.30
C GLU A 22 12.96 -1.37 18.04
N ILE A 23 14.07 -1.40 17.29
CA ILE A 23 14.86 -2.63 17.10
C ILE A 23 15.69 -2.94 18.36
N TYR A 24 16.17 -1.91 19.08
CA TYR A 24 16.92 -2.04 20.33
C TYR A 24 16.04 -2.39 21.54
N ASP A 25 14.80 -1.90 21.62
CA ASP A 25 13.90 -2.18 22.74
C ASP A 25 13.27 -3.58 22.65
N ALA A 26 13.06 -4.12 21.44
CA ALA A 26 12.78 -5.55 21.25
C ALA A 26 14.00 -6.45 21.56
N GLY A 27 15.22 -5.90 21.43
CA GLY A 27 16.47 -6.61 21.69
C GLY A 27 16.85 -6.74 23.17
N ARG A 28 16.27 -5.94 24.08
CA ARG A 28 16.56 -6.05 25.53
C ARG A 28 15.99 -7.30 26.18
N TYR A 29 14.88 -7.84 25.66
CA TYR A 29 14.30 -9.08 26.16
C TYR A 29 14.88 -10.35 25.52
N CYS A 30 15.68 -10.22 24.45
CA CYS A 30 16.28 -11.32 23.71
C CYS A 30 17.80 -11.48 23.90
N ASN A 31 18.41 -10.75 24.84
CA ASN A 31 19.81 -10.96 25.18
C ASN A 31 19.88 -11.82 26.45
N ILE A 32 19.93 -13.14 26.26
CA ILE A 32 20.07 -14.13 27.32
C ILE A 32 21.52 -14.03 27.82
N ASN A 33 21.78 -13.23 28.85
CA ASN A 33 23.05 -13.29 29.55
C ASN A 33 23.05 -14.64 30.30
N THR A 34 23.91 -15.57 29.90
CA THR A 34 23.98 -16.94 30.43
C THR A 34 24.72 -16.97 31.76
N ASP A 35 24.21 -16.27 32.76
CA ASP A 35 24.64 -16.50 34.13
C ASP A 35 23.46 -16.32 35.09
N MET A 36 23.26 -17.36 35.91
CA MET A 36 22.33 -17.47 37.05
C MET A 36 20.99 -18.17 36.81
N ASN A 37 20.93 -19.39 37.38
CA ASN A 37 19.85 -20.37 37.43
C ASN A 37 18.45 -19.82 37.80
N LEU A 38 17.50 -19.85 36.87
CA LEU A 38 16.05 -19.76 37.17
C LEU A 38 15.20 -20.43 36.07
N LEU A 39 15.18 -21.77 36.02
CA LEU A 39 14.42 -22.59 35.06
C LEU A 39 12.96 -22.17 34.80
N PRO A 40 12.13 -21.77 35.79
CA PRO A 40 10.77 -21.29 35.49
C PRO A 40 10.75 -19.94 34.74
N TYR A 41 11.76 -19.10 34.96
CA TYR A 41 11.90 -17.82 34.26
C TYR A 41 12.33 -18.02 32.81
N ILE A 42 13.17 -19.02 32.53
CA ILE A 42 13.58 -19.40 31.17
C ILE A 42 12.35 -19.83 30.35
N LEU A 43 11.45 -20.61 30.92
CA LEU A 43 10.21 -21.02 30.24
C LEU A 43 9.28 -19.84 29.98
N ILE A 44 9.16 -18.90 30.94
CA ILE A 44 8.35 -17.70 30.80
C ILE A 44 8.94 -16.77 29.73
N VAL A 45 10.24 -16.49 29.76
CA VAL A 45 10.94 -15.67 28.75
C VAL A 45 10.89 -16.33 27.37
N SER A 46 11.04 -17.65 27.30
CA SER A 46 10.91 -18.39 26.04
C SER A 46 9.49 -18.34 25.48
N PHE A 47 8.47 -18.42 26.33
CA PHE A 47 7.07 -18.27 25.94
C PHE A 47 6.78 -16.84 25.46
N PHE A 48 7.20 -15.81 26.19
CA PHE A 48 7.05 -14.41 25.76
C PHE A 48 7.81 -14.10 24.46
N CYS A 49 9.04 -14.61 24.30
CA CYS A 49 9.78 -14.52 23.03
C CYS A 49 9.07 -15.26 21.89
N PHE A 50 8.47 -16.41 22.16
CA PHE A 50 7.72 -17.19 21.15
C PHE A 50 6.42 -16.46 20.73
N VAL A 51 5.76 -15.75 21.66
CA VAL A 51 4.56 -14.95 21.39
C VAL A 51 4.89 -13.72 20.53
N GLU A 52 6.05 -13.07 20.72
CA GLU A 52 6.45 -11.92 19.88
C GLU A 52 6.94 -12.28 18.47
N ILE A 53 7.49 -13.49 18.27
CA ILE A 53 7.88 -13.96 16.93
C ILE A 53 6.67 -14.17 16.03
N LEU A 54 5.50 -14.51 16.59
CA LEU A 54 4.23 -14.65 15.87
C LEU A 54 3.51 -13.31 15.61
N ALA A 55 3.98 -12.22 16.21
CA ALA A 55 3.31 -10.93 16.15
C ALA A 55 3.66 -10.08 14.92
N ARG A 56 4.70 -10.43 14.15
CA ARG A 56 5.08 -9.65 12.96
C ARG A 56 4.25 -10.06 11.75
N SER A 57 3.65 -9.07 11.11
CA SER A 57 2.94 -9.28 9.86
C SER A 57 3.89 -9.69 8.73
N GLU A 58 3.30 -10.20 7.64
CA GLU A 58 4.05 -10.51 6.43
C GLU A 58 4.77 -9.28 5.87
N CYS A 59 4.09 -8.12 5.81
CA CYS A 59 4.70 -6.88 5.32
C CYS A 59 5.91 -6.47 6.17
N GLU A 60 5.80 -6.51 7.49
CA GLU A 60 6.90 -6.13 8.38
C GLU A 60 8.10 -7.07 8.26
N THR A 61 7.84 -8.37 8.08
CA THR A 61 8.87 -9.37 7.87
C THR A 61 9.62 -9.11 6.57
N GLN A 62 8.90 -8.84 5.48
CA GLN A 62 9.49 -8.48 4.19
C GLN A 62 10.27 -7.15 4.28
N ARG A 63 9.73 -6.16 5.00
CA ARG A 63 10.38 -4.86 5.23
C ARG A 63 11.75 -5.01 5.89
N LYS A 64 11.83 -5.78 6.98
CA LYS A 64 13.09 -6.03 7.70
C LYS A 64 14.11 -6.75 6.82
N LYS A 65 13.67 -7.74 6.05
CA LYS A 65 14.53 -8.47 5.11
C LYS A 65 15.08 -7.53 4.02
N ALA A 66 14.21 -6.77 3.36
CA ALA A 66 14.58 -5.83 2.32
C ALA A 66 15.58 -4.78 2.82
N PHE A 67 15.36 -4.24 4.02
CA PHE A 67 16.29 -3.30 4.65
C PHE A 67 17.65 -3.93 4.94
N LYS A 68 17.67 -5.13 5.55
CA LYS A 68 18.91 -5.86 5.86
C LYS A 68 19.71 -6.18 4.59
N GLU A 69 19.00 -6.53 3.52
CA GLU A 69 19.58 -6.84 2.20
C GLU A 69 19.83 -5.60 1.34
N LYS A 70 19.53 -4.40 1.84
CA LYS A 70 19.70 -3.12 1.14
C LYS A 70 19.02 -3.09 -0.24
N GLN A 71 17.81 -3.66 -0.32
CA GLN A 71 17.03 -3.67 -1.55
C GLN A 71 16.51 -2.26 -1.89
N LYS A 72 16.38 -1.97 -3.19
CA LYS A 72 15.83 -0.69 -3.69
C LYS A 72 14.34 -0.49 -3.35
N TRP A 73 13.62 -1.58 -3.13
CA TRP A 73 12.23 -1.55 -2.67
C TRP A 73 12.17 -2.09 -1.25
N ILE A 74 11.76 -1.21 -0.33
CA ILE A 74 11.45 -1.56 1.05
C ILE A 74 9.93 -1.36 1.20
N PRO A 75 9.15 -2.42 1.47
CA PRO A 75 7.70 -2.31 1.51
C PRO A 75 7.21 -1.37 2.61
N ALA A 76 6.25 -0.52 2.25
CA ALA A 76 5.48 0.30 3.17
C ALA A 76 4.33 -0.53 3.76
N CYS A 77 4.16 -0.44 5.08
CA CYS A 77 3.16 -1.20 5.82
C CYS A 77 2.23 -0.24 6.57
N THR A 78 0.96 -0.60 6.66
CA THR A 78 -0.04 0.09 7.48
C THR A 78 0.22 -0.16 8.96
N GLU A 79 -0.45 0.58 9.84
CA GLU A 79 -0.39 0.36 11.30
C GLU A 79 -0.93 -1.02 11.71
N SER A 80 -1.86 -1.58 10.94
CA SER A 80 -2.38 -2.94 11.13
C SER A 80 -1.42 -4.03 10.62
N GLY A 81 -0.28 -3.65 10.05
CA GLY A 81 0.72 -4.58 9.51
C GLY A 81 0.40 -5.11 8.10
N THR A 82 -0.68 -4.68 7.45
CA THR A 82 -0.93 -5.00 6.03
C THR A 82 -0.06 -4.14 5.11
N PHE A 83 -0.01 -4.45 3.82
CA PHE A 83 0.69 -3.61 2.85
C PHE A 83 -0.08 -2.32 2.60
N GLU A 84 0.64 -1.19 2.59
CA GLU A 84 0.08 0.06 2.05
C GLU A 84 -0.23 -0.12 0.57
N GLU A 85 -1.36 0.42 0.11
CA GLU A 85 -1.82 0.24 -1.27
C GLU A 85 -0.80 0.76 -2.31
N MET A 86 -0.10 1.84 -1.97
CA MET A 86 0.93 2.44 -2.82
C MET A 86 2.33 2.09 -2.30
N GLN A 87 3.14 1.51 -3.17
CA GLN A 87 4.53 1.12 -2.91
C GLN A 87 5.45 1.87 -3.87
N CYS A 88 6.59 2.36 -3.39
CA CYS A 88 7.52 3.14 -4.21
C CYS A 88 8.95 2.65 -4.08
N HIS A 89 9.72 2.80 -5.15
CA HIS A 89 11.16 2.50 -5.14
C HIS A 89 11.95 3.68 -4.56
N GLU A 90 12.90 3.39 -3.67
CA GLU A 90 13.76 4.40 -3.06
C GLU A 90 14.60 5.13 -4.11
N GLY A 91 14.72 6.46 -3.95
CA GLY A 91 15.50 7.32 -4.85
C GLY A 91 14.86 7.58 -6.22
N THR A 92 13.62 7.14 -6.45
CA THR A 92 12.89 7.36 -7.70
C THR A 92 11.49 7.90 -7.46
N THR A 93 10.81 8.30 -8.52
CA THR A 93 9.37 8.62 -8.51
C THR A 93 8.51 7.45 -8.97
N GLU A 94 9.10 6.27 -9.17
CA GLU A 94 8.38 5.09 -9.66
C GLU A 94 7.63 4.41 -8.51
N CYS A 95 6.30 4.40 -8.60
CA CYS A 95 5.43 3.76 -7.63
C CYS A 95 4.50 2.76 -8.32
N PHE A 96 4.07 1.74 -7.59
CA PHE A 96 3.14 0.73 -8.05
C PHE A 96 2.09 0.43 -6.97
N CYS A 97 0.97 -0.14 -7.40
CA CYS A 97 -0.09 -0.55 -6.48
C CYS A 97 0.05 -2.01 -6.07
N VAL A 98 -0.23 -2.28 -4.81
CA VAL A 98 -0.42 -3.62 -4.25
C VAL A 98 -1.76 -3.70 -3.52
N ASN A 99 -2.29 -4.91 -3.38
CA ASN A 99 -3.44 -5.17 -2.52
C ASN A 99 -2.99 -5.28 -1.05
N SER A 100 -3.92 -5.39 -0.10
CA SER A 100 -3.62 -5.45 1.33
C SER A 100 -2.71 -6.62 1.75
N ASP A 101 -2.70 -7.70 0.95
CA ASP A 101 -1.85 -8.88 1.11
C ASP A 101 -0.48 -8.77 0.42
N GLY A 102 -0.20 -7.64 -0.26
CA GLY A 102 1.05 -7.42 -0.98
C GLY A 102 1.03 -7.88 -2.44
N THR A 103 -0.09 -8.44 -2.93
CA THR A 103 -0.22 -8.85 -4.33
C THR A 103 -0.07 -7.66 -5.27
N ARG A 104 0.82 -7.76 -6.27
CA ARG A 104 1.07 -6.70 -7.26
C ARG A 104 -0.15 -6.48 -8.15
N VAL A 105 -0.60 -5.22 -8.24
CA VAL A 105 -1.77 -4.80 -9.03
C VAL A 105 -1.36 -4.04 -10.29
N THR A 106 -0.34 -3.19 -10.20
CA THR A 106 0.18 -2.45 -11.35
C THR A 106 1.69 -2.61 -11.49
N GLU A 107 2.19 -2.31 -12.67
CA GLU A 107 3.61 -2.04 -12.88
C GLU A 107 3.99 -0.66 -12.29
N PRO A 108 5.29 -0.43 -12.03
CA PRO A 108 5.79 0.87 -11.61
C PRO A 108 5.48 1.97 -12.63
N ASN A 109 4.95 3.10 -12.15
CA ASN A 109 4.59 4.27 -12.94
C ASN A 109 4.93 5.55 -12.16
N THR A 110 5.47 6.55 -12.83
CA THR A 110 5.83 7.86 -12.26
C THR A 110 4.65 8.82 -12.12
N SER A 111 3.56 8.57 -12.84
CA SER A 111 2.35 9.39 -12.84
C SER A 111 1.34 8.97 -11.76
N LEU A 112 1.61 7.91 -11.02
CA LEU A 112 0.68 7.32 -10.05
C LEU A 112 0.45 8.27 -8.86
N LYS A 113 -0.82 8.65 -8.61
CA LYS A 113 -1.23 9.52 -7.50
C LYS A 113 -2.06 8.80 -6.45
N THR A 114 -2.76 7.74 -6.84
CA THR A 114 -3.57 6.91 -5.93
C THR A 114 -3.70 5.50 -6.49
N CYS A 115 -4.04 4.52 -5.64
CA CYS A 115 -4.25 3.12 -6.05
C CYS A 115 -5.72 2.67 -6.03
N LYS A 116 -6.62 3.55 -5.59
CA LYS A 116 -8.04 3.23 -5.35
C LYS A 116 -8.73 2.56 -6.54
N CYS A 117 -8.61 3.13 -7.74
CA CYS A 117 -9.30 2.57 -8.91
C CYS A 117 -8.68 1.26 -9.38
N HIS A 118 -7.35 1.20 -9.48
CA HIS A 118 -6.65 -0.01 -9.94
C HIS A 118 -6.90 -1.21 -9.01
N ILE A 119 -6.86 -1.01 -7.68
CA ILE A 119 -7.17 -2.06 -6.70
C ILE A 119 -8.63 -2.49 -6.81
N HIS A 120 -9.57 -1.55 -6.92
CA HIS A 120 -10.99 -1.90 -7.12
C HIS A 120 -11.20 -2.71 -8.40
N ARG A 121 -10.56 -2.31 -9.51
CA ARG A 121 -10.62 -3.04 -10.78
C ARG A 121 -10.05 -4.45 -10.65
N TYR A 122 -8.89 -4.59 -10.02
CA TYR A 122 -8.24 -5.87 -9.78
C TYR A 122 -9.11 -6.81 -8.94
N ASN A 123 -9.64 -6.32 -7.82
CA ASN A 123 -10.52 -7.08 -6.93
C ASN A 123 -11.85 -7.46 -7.60
N LYS A 124 -12.35 -6.67 -8.54
CA LYS A 124 -13.51 -7.03 -9.37
C LYS A 124 -13.17 -8.13 -10.37
N ALA A 125 -12.02 -8.04 -11.03
CA ALA A 125 -11.56 -9.05 -11.98
C ALA A 125 -11.30 -10.41 -11.31
N SER A 126 -10.70 -10.41 -10.11
CA SER A 126 -10.38 -11.64 -9.38
C SER A 126 -11.62 -12.43 -8.94
N ARG A 127 -12.76 -11.76 -8.71
CA ARG A 127 -14.04 -12.40 -8.37
C ARG A 127 -14.70 -13.14 -9.54
N LYS A 128 -14.17 -13.04 -10.77
CA LYS A 128 -14.68 -13.71 -11.98
C LYS A 128 -16.19 -13.51 -12.24
N LEU A 129 -16.75 -12.38 -11.81
CA LEU A 129 -18.16 -12.07 -12.01
C LEU A 129 -18.39 -11.59 -13.46
N VAL A 130 -18.91 -12.49 -14.30
CA VAL A 130 -19.25 -12.19 -15.69
C VAL A 130 -20.41 -11.19 -15.75
N GLY A 131 -20.29 -10.22 -16.65
CA GLY A 131 -21.35 -9.23 -16.90
C GLY A 131 -21.45 -8.09 -15.88
N GLY A 132 -20.63 -8.10 -14.83
CA GLY A 132 -20.58 -6.99 -13.87
C GLY A 132 -19.88 -5.75 -14.43
N TYR A 133 -20.28 -4.58 -13.93
CA TYR A 133 -19.55 -3.33 -14.12
C TYR A 133 -18.08 -3.48 -13.70
N MET A 134 -17.17 -3.07 -14.59
CA MET A 134 -15.73 -3.00 -14.34
C MET A 134 -15.30 -1.53 -14.34
N PRO A 135 -14.71 -1.02 -13.24
CA PRO A 135 -14.33 0.39 -13.15
C PRO A 135 -13.23 0.73 -14.17
N GLN A 136 -13.37 1.88 -14.79
CA GLN A 136 -12.39 2.51 -15.68
C GLN A 136 -11.50 3.45 -14.87
N CYS A 137 -10.19 3.32 -15.04
CA CYS A 137 -9.18 4.10 -14.31
C CYS A 137 -8.39 4.98 -15.27
N GLU A 138 -7.95 6.14 -14.80
CA GLU A 138 -6.87 6.90 -15.45
C GLU A 138 -5.51 6.32 -15.08
N GLU A 139 -4.46 6.75 -15.77
CA GLU A 139 -3.08 6.25 -15.56
C GLU A 139 -2.51 6.62 -14.18
N ASP A 140 -3.00 7.71 -13.57
CA ASP A 140 -2.61 8.13 -12.22
C ASP A 140 -3.34 7.34 -11.11
N GLY A 141 -4.15 6.36 -11.50
CA GLY A 141 -4.92 5.47 -10.64
C GLY A 141 -6.18 6.06 -10.05
N THR A 142 -6.54 7.29 -10.43
CA THR A 142 -7.86 7.86 -10.15
C THR A 142 -8.95 7.21 -11.01
N TYR A 143 -10.21 7.39 -10.61
CA TYR A 143 -11.34 6.96 -11.42
C TYR A 143 -11.55 7.93 -12.59
N LYS A 144 -11.79 7.39 -13.79
CA LYS A 144 -12.35 8.22 -14.87
C LYS A 144 -13.66 8.84 -14.40
N LYS A 145 -13.84 10.15 -14.54
CA LYS A 145 -15.05 10.81 -14.03
C LYS A 145 -16.33 10.24 -14.64
N LYS A 146 -16.29 9.89 -15.93
CA LYS A 146 -17.35 9.14 -16.61
C LYS A 146 -17.02 7.65 -16.58
N GLN A 147 -17.94 6.86 -16.04
CA GLN A 147 -17.87 5.41 -16.00
C GLN A 147 -18.96 4.83 -16.89
N CYS A 148 -18.67 3.74 -17.60
CA CYS A 148 -19.62 3.10 -18.51
C CYS A 148 -19.65 1.60 -18.30
N HIS A 149 -20.85 1.03 -18.27
CA HIS A 149 -21.06 -0.40 -18.14
C HIS A 149 -21.10 -1.04 -19.53
N ALA A 150 -20.03 -1.72 -19.94
CA ALA A 150 -19.91 -2.28 -21.28
C ALA A 150 -21.06 -3.22 -21.67
N GLY A 151 -21.55 -4.04 -20.73
CA GLY A 151 -22.65 -4.98 -21.00
C GLY A 151 -24.04 -4.36 -21.20
N THR A 152 -24.31 -3.17 -20.65
CA THR A 152 -25.63 -2.51 -20.73
C THR A 152 -25.59 -1.22 -21.56
N GLY A 153 -24.40 -0.71 -21.88
CA GLY A 153 -24.20 0.58 -22.54
C GLY A 153 -24.45 1.81 -21.66
N SER A 154 -24.89 1.64 -20.41
CA SER A 154 -25.23 2.76 -19.54
C SER A 154 -23.99 3.42 -18.94
N CYS A 155 -23.96 4.75 -18.89
CA CYS A 155 -22.88 5.52 -18.29
C CYS A 155 -23.37 6.38 -17.13
N PHE A 156 -22.47 6.70 -16.19
CA PHE A 156 -22.74 7.54 -15.03
C PHE A 156 -21.48 8.30 -14.60
N CYS A 157 -21.66 9.42 -13.90
CA CYS A 157 -20.54 10.15 -13.31
C CYS A 157 -20.17 9.57 -11.94
N VAL A 158 -18.89 9.61 -11.58
CA VAL A 158 -18.38 9.26 -10.25
C VAL A 158 -17.58 10.38 -9.61
N ASP A 159 -17.45 10.34 -8.29
CA ASP A 159 -16.51 11.15 -7.52
C ASP A 159 -15.10 10.53 -7.46
N GLU A 160 -14.21 11.16 -6.69
CA GLU A 160 -12.82 10.72 -6.52
C GLU A 160 -12.68 9.33 -5.87
N ASN A 161 -13.72 8.85 -5.19
CA ASN A 161 -13.77 7.52 -4.58
C ASN A 161 -14.46 6.49 -5.48
N GLY A 162 -14.89 6.89 -6.69
CA GLY A 162 -15.59 6.02 -7.63
C GLY A 162 -17.08 5.84 -7.29
N LYS A 163 -17.64 6.63 -6.37
CA LYS A 163 -19.06 6.58 -6.02
C LYS A 163 -19.86 7.41 -7.02
N ARG A 164 -21.00 6.86 -7.48
CA ARG A 164 -21.92 7.58 -8.37
C ARG A 164 -22.35 8.90 -7.72
N ASN A 165 -22.26 9.99 -8.47
CA ASN A 165 -22.82 11.28 -8.09
C ASN A 165 -23.99 11.66 -8.99
N ASN A 166 -24.80 12.64 -8.56
CA ASN A 166 -26.03 13.06 -9.25
C ASN A 166 -25.78 14.09 -10.36
N LYS A 167 -24.55 14.22 -10.86
CA LYS A 167 -24.27 15.16 -11.96
C LYS A 167 -24.81 14.63 -13.28
N THR A 168 -25.31 15.54 -14.11
CA THR A 168 -25.69 15.25 -15.49
C THR A 168 -24.48 14.76 -16.28
N LEU A 169 -24.69 13.84 -17.22
CA LEU A 169 -23.61 13.17 -17.95
C LEU A 169 -22.71 14.15 -18.74
N ASP A 170 -23.29 15.28 -19.16
CA ASP A 170 -22.60 16.39 -19.85
C ASP A 170 -21.61 17.15 -18.95
N SER A 171 -21.75 17.01 -17.62
CA SER A 171 -20.87 17.62 -16.61
C SER A 171 -19.83 16.65 -16.04
N CYS A 172 -19.72 15.41 -16.54
CA CYS A 172 -18.69 14.49 -16.04
C CYS A 172 -17.27 14.94 -16.39
N SER A 173 -17.05 15.80 -17.39
CA SER A 173 -15.71 16.28 -17.76
C SER A 173 -15.17 17.31 -16.76
N PRO A 174 -13.83 17.45 -16.60
CA PRO A 174 -13.29 18.67 -16.04
C PRO A 174 -13.73 19.82 -16.94
N VAL A 175 -14.25 20.91 -16.36
CA VAL A 175 -14.23 22.20 -17.05
C VAL A 175 -12.76 22.51 -17.27
N GLU A 176 -12.23 22.27 -18.47
CA GLU A 176 -10.99 22.91 -18.87
C GLU A 176 -11.28 24.41 -18.82
N ILE A 177 -10.73 25.09 -17.81
CA ILE A 177 -10.65 26.54 -17.84
C ILE A 177 -9.73 26.84 -19.02
N LYS A 178 -10.32 27.17 -20.17
CA LYS A 178 -9.59 27.80 -21.26
C LYS A 178 -9.08 29.12 -20.73
N PHE A 179 -7.76 29.22 -20.57
CA PHE A 179 -7.06 30.49 -20.42
C PHE A 179 -7.11 31.26 -21.73
#